data_AF-A0A938DF58-F1
#
_entry.id   AF-A0A938DF58-F1
#
_cell.length_a   1.000
_cell.length_b   1.000
_cell.length_c   1.000
_cell.angle_alpha   90.00
_cell.angle_beta   90.00
_cell.angle_gamma   90.00
#
_symmetry.space_group_name_H-M   'P 1'
#
loop_
_entity.id
_entity.type
_entity.pdbx_description
1 polymer ?
#
loop_
_entity_poly.entity_id
_entity_poly.type
_entity_poly.pdbx_seq_one_letter_code
_entity_poly.pdbx_strand_id
1 'polypeptide(L)'
;MSSTTDTAARAAAGAEAVVDLKGMWIGLAVLNGFYLVVRIYEQIFGWRAGLDSFAPEFQTYWMSILWTEIPLELISGIGLAGFLWKTRTRDFSTLTAREEMRRLVVEVQWLVVYAAAIYWGASFFTEQDGTWHMTVIRDTDFTPSHIIEFYMSYPIYSVIAVGGFFYAKTRLPYFAKGYSVAYLIVAIGPFMI
;
A
#
# COMPACT_ATOMS: atom_id res chain seq x y z
N MET A 1 11.92 -47.47 -0.97
CA MET A 1 12.41 -46.20 -0.38
C MET A 1 11.42 -45.05 -0.64
N SER A 2 10.14 -45.18 -0.26
CA SER A 2 9.11 -44.19 -0.65
C SER A 2 8.18 -43.73 0.48
N SER A 3 8.04 -44.46 1.60
CA SER A 3 7.15 -44.02 2.69
C SER A 3 7.81 -43.06 3.69
N THR A 4 9.11 -43.19 3.94
CA THR A 4 9.84 -42.37 4.93
C THR A 4 10.11 -40.95 4.45
N THR A 5 10.37 -40.75 3.16
CA THR A 5 10.53 -39.43 2.53
C THR A 5 9.21 -38.65 2.49
N ASP A 6 8.08 -39.30 2.18
CA ASP A 6 6.75 -38.69 2.23
C ASP A 6 6.34 -38.29 3.66
N THR A 7 6.73 -39.10 4.65
CA THR A 7 6.44 -38.82 6.07
C THR A 7 7.29 -37.64 6.57
N ALA A 8 8.55 -37.55 6.16
CA ALA A 8 9.44 -36.44 6.49
C ALA A 8 8.98 -35.12 5.83
N ALA A 9 8.53 -35.16 4.57
CA ALA A 9 7.98 -33.99 3.89
C ALA A 9 6.67 -33.49 4.53
N ARG A 10 5.80 -34.41 4.96
CA ARG A 10 4.56 -34.07 5.72
C ARG A 10 4.85 -33.53 7.12
N ALA A 11 5.88 -34.05 7.79
CA ALA A 11 6.32 -33.53 9.09
C ALA A 11 6.95 -32.14 8.98
N ALA A 12 7.74 -31.88 7.93
CA ALA A 12 8.30 -30.56 7.63
C ALA A 12 7.20 -29.54 7.25
N ALA A 13 6.18 -29.94 6.48
CA ALA A 13 5.00 -29.11 6.22
C ALA A 13 4.18 -28.80 7.49
N GLY A 14 4.29 -29.65 8.52
CA GLY A 14 3.74 -29.40 9.86
C GLY A 14 4.53 -28.38 10.70
N ALA A 15 5.74 -27.98 10.26
CA ALA A 15 6.66 -27.14 11.02
C ALA A 15 6.55 -25.63 10.69
N GLU A 16 5.97 -25.24 9.55
CA GLU A 16 5.79 -23.81 9.24
C GLU A 16 4.67 -23.20 10.08
N ALA A 17 4.96 -22.03 10.68
CA ALA A 17 4.03 -21.29 11.51
C ALA A 17 2.89 -20.71 10.65
N VAL A 18 1.65 -20.90 11.12
CA VAL A 18 0.46 -20.30 10.48
C VAL A 18 0.48 -18.78 10.63
N VAL A 19 0.99 -18.29 11.77
CA VAL A 19 1.12 -16.87 12.06
C VAL A 19 2.58 -16.47 11.90
N ASP A 20 2.90 -15.87 10.76
CA ASP A 20 4.14 -15.13 10.54
C ASP A 20 3.80 -13.68 10.26
N LEU A 21 4.17 -12.78 11.19
CA LEU A 21 3.84 -11.35 11.13
C LEU A 21 4.98 -10.49 10.58
N LYS A 22 6.10 -11.10 10.16
CA LYS A 22 7.26 -10.34 9.66
C LYS A 22 6.90 -9.42 8.50
N GLY A 23 6.07 -9.91 7.56
CA GLY A 23 5.60 -9.12 6.42
C GLY A 23 4.83 -7.87 6.85
N MET A 24 3.90 -8.01 7.79
CA MET A 24 3.17 -6.88 8.38
C MET A 24 4.10 -5.86 9.02
N TRP A 25 5.05 -6.30 9.86
CA TRP A 25 5.96 -5.38 10.53
C TRP A 25 6.89 -4.65 9.56
N ILE A 26 7.34 -5.33 8.50
CA ILE A 26 8.08 -4.67 7.41
C ILE A 26 7.21 -3.61 6.75
N GLY A 27 5.97 -3.94 6.37
CA GLY A 27 5.04 -3.00 5.77
C GLY A 27 4.78 -1.77 6.65
N LEU A 28 4.47 -1.99 7.93
CA LEU A 28 4.23 -0.92 8.89
C LEU A 28 5.48 -0.06 9.13
N ALA A 29 6.65 -0.67 9.30
CA ALA A 29 7.89 0.05 9.56
C ALA A 29 8.31 0.90 8.36
N VAL A 30 8.20 0.36 7.14
CA VAL A 30 8.50 1.10 5.90
C VAL A 30 7.52 2.24 5.71
N LEU A 31 6.21 2.00 5.87
CA LEU A 31 5.17 3.02 5.67
C LEU A 31 5.30 4.16 6.69
N ASN A 32 5.36 3.85 7.98
CA ASN A 32 5.46 4.88 9.02
C ASN A 32 6.82 5.58 8.99
N GLY A 33 7.90 4.85 8.72
CA GLY A 33 9.24 5.44 8.56
C GLY A 33 9.28 6.43 7.40
N PHE A 34 8.69 6.06 6.25
CA PHE A 34 8.58 6.93 5.09
C PHE A 34 7.77 8.20 5.40
N TYR A 35 6.54 8.07 5.93
CA TYR A 35 5.72 9.24 6.21
C TYR A 35 6.25 10.12 7.33
N LEU A 36 6.99 9.58 8.31
CA LEU A 36 7.72 10.39 9.27
C LEU A 36 8.80 11.25 8.60
N VAL A 37 9.54 10.68 7.65
CA VAL A 37 10.53 11.44 6.86
C VAL A 37 9.84 12.53 6.04
N VAL A 38 8.73 12.20 5.35
CA VAL A 38 7.94 13.20 4.61
C VAL A 38 7.45 14.31 5.53
N ARG A 39 6.89 13.95 6.70
CA ARG A 39 6.37 14.92 7.65
C ARG A 39 7.45 15.88 8.16
N ILE A 40 8.66 15.36 8.39
CA ILE A 40 9.83 16.18 8.77
C ILE A 40 10.29 17.04 7.58
N TYR A 41 10.31 16.48 6.37
CA TYR A 41 10.67 17.20 5.15
C TYR A 41 9.76 18.41 4.93
N GLU A 42 8.43 18.23 4.97
CA GLU A 42 7.48 19.32 4.80
C GLU A 42 7.53 20.33 5.96
N GLN A 43 7.88 19.90 7.18
CA GLN A 43 8.09 20.84 8.29
C GLN A 43 9.22 21.82 8.00
N ILE A 44 10.25 21.40 7.26
CA ILE A 44 11.42 22.21 6.96
C ILE A 44 11.20 23.00 5.67
N PHE A 45 10.85 22.31 4.59
CA PHE A 45 10.75 22.89 3.25
C PHE A 45 9.41 23.53 2.97
N GLY A 46 8.36 23.26 3.75
CA GLY A 46 7.06 23.92 3.61
C GLY A 46 7.20 25.41 3.88
N TRP A 47 7.85 25.76 4.99
CA TRP A 47 8.06 27.16 5.38
C TRP A 47 9.20 27.85 4.63
N ARG A 48 10.16 27.11 4.08
CA ARG A 48 11.35 27.67 3.42
C ARG A 48 11.24 27.76 1.90
N ALA A 49 10.51 26.83 1.28
CA ALA A 49 10.49 26.66 -0.17
C ALA A 49 9.11 26.28 -0.72
N GLY A 50 8.06 26.27 0.11
CA GLY A 50 6.71 25.85 -0.26
C GLY A 50 5.66 26.96 -0.30
N LEU A 51 6.03 28.21 -0.01
CA LEU A 51 5.11 29.34 0.12
C LEU A 51 4.85 30.11 -1.19
N ASP A 52 5.80 30.07 -2.13
CA ASP A 52 5.71 30.73 -3.45
C ASP A 52 6.05 29.69 -4.53
N SER A 53 5.06 29.35 -5.36
CA SER A 53 5.23 28.32 -6.40
C SER A 53 5.97 28.80 -7.65
N PHE A 54 6.11 30.12 -7.83
CA PHE A 54 6.85 30.72 -8.93
C PHE A 54 8.37 30.75 -8.66
N ALA A 55 8.77 30.56 -7.40
CA ALA A 55 10.16 30.51 -7.00
C ALA A 55 10.85 29.23 -7.56
N PRO A 56 12.11 29.34 -8.03
CA PRO A 56 12.85 28.19 -8.57
C PRO A 56 13.11 27.09 -7.52
N GLU A 57 13.14 27.45 -6.23
CA GLU A 57 13.25 26.51 -5.12
C GLU A 57 12.05 25.55 -5.08
N PHE A 58 10.86 26.03 -5.42
CA PHE A 58 9.65 25.21 -5.46
C PHE A 58 9.80 24.06 -6.47
N GLN A 59 10.44 24.33 -7.61
CA GLN A 59 10.70 23.32 -8.63
C GLN A 59 11.64 22.21 -8.12
N THR A 60 12.60 22.59 -7.28
CA THR A 60 13.62 21.67 -6.77
C THR A 60 13.12 20.85 -5.59
N TYR A 61 12.32 21.43 -4.69
CA TYR A 61 11.89 20.77 -3.45
C TYR A 61 10.48 20.17 -3.51
N TRP A 62 9.60 20.65 -4.38
CA TRP A 62 8.20 20.21 -4.42
C TRP A 62 7.84 19.57 -5.76
N MET A 63 8.08 20.26 -6.87
CA MET A 63 7.75 19.68 -8.18
C MET A 63 8.60 18.46 -8.51
N SER A 64 9.83 18.38 -7.99
CA SER A 64 10.66 17.17 -8.13
C SER A 64 10.02 15.94 -7.48
N ILE A 65 9.32 16.10 -6.35
CA ILE A 65 8.58 15.04 -5.68
C ILE A 65 7.42 14.60 -6.58
N LEU A 66 6.57 15.54 -6.99
CA LEU A 66 5.41 15.27 -7.84
C LEU A 66 5.79 14.51 -9.13
N TRP A 67 6.80 15.00 -9.85
CA TRP A 67 7.25 14.38 -11.10
C TRP A 67 7.94 13.02 -10.89
N THR A 68 8.39 12.73 -9.67
CA THR A 68 9.00 11.44 -9.33
C THR A 68 7.95 10.43 -8.87
N GLU A 69 7.04 10.82 -7.99
CA GLU A 69 6.12 9.90 -7.32
C GLU A 69 5.07 9.33 -8.28
N ILE A 70 4.44 10.15 -9.12
CA ILE A 70 3.40 9.69 -10.05
C ILE A 70 3.85 8.51 -10.92
N PRO A 71 4.97 8.59 -11.67
CA PRO A 71 5.43 7.44 -12.46
C PRO A 71 5.90 6.28 -11.58
N LEU A 72 6.53 6.56 -10.43
CA LEU A 72 6.99 5.51 -9.50
C LEU A 72 5.81 4.70 -8.95
N GLU A 73 4.73 5.36 -8.56
CA GLU A 73 3.51 4.76 -8.03
C GLU A 73 2.76 3.97 -9.09
N LEU A 74 2.64 4.50 -10.31
CA LEU A 74 2.03 3.78 -11.43
C LEU A 74 2.79 2.49 -11.73
N ILE A 75 4.12 2.55 -11.81
CA ILE A 75 4.97 1.38 -12.04
C ILE A 75 4.88 0.42 -10.85
N SER A 76 4.84 0.93 -9.62
CA SER A 76 4.73 0.12 -8.40
C SER A 76 3.39 -0.63 -8.33
N GLY A 77 2.29 0.05 -8.66
CA GLY A 77 0.95 -0.54 -8.71
C GLY A 77 0.82 -1.64 -9.76
N ILE A 78 1.22 -1.35 -11.01
CA ILE A 78 1.21 -2.34 -12.10
C ILE A 78 2.17 -3.50 -11.79
N GLY A 79 3.36 -3.19 -11.26
CA GLY A 79 4.37 -4.16 -10.87
C GLY A 79 3.87 -5.11 -9.79
N LEU A 80 3.25 -4.58 -8.73
CA LEU A 80 2.67 -5.36 -7.63
C LEU A 80 1.53 -6.26 -8.12
N ALA A 81 0.56 -5.69 -8.85
CA ALA A 81 -0.57 -6.45 -9.39
C ALA A 81 -0.09 -7.56 -10.36
N GLY A 82 0.83 -7.21 -11.27
CA GLY A 82 1.42 -8.14 -12.23
C GLY A 82 2.21 -9.25 -11.56
N PHE A 83 3.03 -8.93 -10.55
CA PHE A 83 3.77 -9.91 -9.76
C PHE A 83 2.82 -10.88 -9.05
N LEU A 84 1.81 -10.35 -8.33
CA LEU A 84 0.83 -11.16 -7.62
C LEU A 84 0.03 -12.05 -8.58
N TRP A 85 -0.34 -11.56 -9.76
CA TRP A 85 -1.03 -12.35 -10.78
C TRP A 85 -0.16 -13.46 -11.40
N LYS A 86 1.13 -13.17 -11.64
CA LYS A 86 2.09 -14.16 -12.18
C LYS A 86 2.37 -15.28 -11.20
N THR A 87 2.42 -14.98 -9.92
CA THR A 87 2.70 -15.91 -8.81
C THR A 87 1.43 -16.52 -8.21
N ARG A 88 0.29 -16.45 -8.91
CA ARG A 88 -1.00 -16.98 -8.43
C ARG A 88 -1.00 -18.49 -8.23
N THR A 89 -1.82 -18.94 -7.29
CA THR A 89 -2.16 -20.36 -7.16
C THR A 89 -3.00 -20.77 -8.37
N ARG A 90 -2.53 -21.76 -9.14
CA ARG A 90 -3.23 -22.25 -10.35
C ARG A 90 -4.26 -23.33 -10.06
N ASP A 91 -4.00 -24.14 -9.05
CA ASP A 91 -4.87 -25.23 -8.63
C ASP A 91 -5.11 -25.15 -7.13
N PHE A 92 -6.37 -24.89 -6.75
CA PHE A 92 -6.80 -24.79 -5.35
C PHE A 92 -7.22 -26.14 -4.76
N SER A 93 -7.35 -27.20 -5.57
CA SER A 93 -7.76 -28.52 -5.07
C SER A 93 -6.73 -29.16 -4.14
N THR A 94 -5.48 -28.70 -4.23
CA THR A 94 -4.34 -29.16 -3.42
C THR A 94 -4.15 -28.35 -2.13
N LEU A 95 -4.99 -27.33 -1.90
CA LEU A 95 -4.85 -26.43 -0.75
C LEU A 95 -5.34 -27.13 0.53
N THR A 96 -4.46 -27.25 1.52
CA THR A 96 -4.84 -27.74 2.84
C THR A 96 -5.47 -26.63 3.68
N ALA A 97 -6.37 -26.98 4.61
CA ALA A 97 -7.00 -26.01 5.51
C ALA A 97 -5.98 -25.19 6.33
N ARG A 98 -4.83 -25.79 6.68
CA ARG A 98 -3.75 -25.09 7.39
C ARG A 98 -3.08 -24.02 6.52
N GLU A 99 -2.81 -24.33 5.26
CA GLU A 99 -2.22 -23.38 4.32
C GLU A 99 -3.22 -22.28 3.95
N GLU A 100 -4.50 -22.61 3.82
CA GLU A 100 -5.56 -21.61 3.66
C GLU A 100 -5.60 -20.65 4.85
N MET A 101 -5.55 -21.16 6.08
CA MET A 101 -5.49 -20.32 7.28
C MET A 101 -4.25 -19.42 7.32
N ARG A 102 -3.08 -19.94 6.94
CA ARG A 102 -1.85 -19.13 6.85
C ARG A 102 -2.01 -17.99 5.85
N ARG A 103 -2.60 -18.25 4.68
CA ARG A 103 -2.88 -17.24 3.66
C ARG A 103 -3.92 -16.23 4.11
N LEU A 104 -4.94 -16.65 4.86
CA LEU A 104 -5.90 -15.74 5.49
C LEU A 104 -5.21 -14.82 6.50
N VAL A 105 -4.26 -15.33 7.29
CA VAL A 105 -3.47 -14.50 8.21
C VAL A 105 -2.63 -13.47 7.44
N VAL A 106 -2.02 -13.84 6.31
CA VAL A 106 -1.29 -12.89 5.44
C VAL A 106 -2.24 -11.87 4.79
N GLU A 107 -3.44 -12.29 4.41
CA GLU A 107 -4.47 -11.38 3.91
C GLU A 107 -4.88 -10.34 4.98
N VAL A 108 -5.04 -10.76 6.24
CA VAL A 108 -5.27 -9.84 7.36
C VAL A 108 -4.09 -8.88 7.53
N GLN A 109 -2.84 -9.32 7.30
CA GLN A 109 -1.68 -8.41 7.34
C GLN A 109 -1.75 -7.34 6.25
N TRP A 110 -2.18 -7.68 5.03
CA TRP A 110 -2.44 -6.68 3.98
C TRP A 110 -3.48 -5.66 4.43
N LEU A 111 -4.57 -6.12 5.04
CA LEU A 111 -5.62 -5.24 5.55
C LEU A 111 -5.15 -4.32 6.70
N VAL A 112 -4.26 -4.81 7.57
CA VAL A 112 -3.67 -3.97 8.64
C VAL A 112 -2.76 -2.88 8.06
N VAL A 113 -1.90 -3.22 7.10
CA VAL A 113 -1.04 -2.23 6.42
C VAL A 113 -1.90 -1.25 5.62
N TYR A 114 -2.96 -1.72 4.97
CA TYR A 114 -3.94 -0.88 4.28
C TYR A 114 -4.65 0.09 5.23
N ALA A 115 -5.10 -0.36 6.40
CA ALA A 115 -5.74 0.49 7.40
C ALA A 115 -4.78 1.60 7.89
N ALA A 116 -3.51 1.27 8.11
CA ALA A 116 -2.50 2.28 8.44
C ALA A 116 -2.27 3.29 7.30
N ALA A 117 -2.26 2.83 6.05
CA ALA A 117 -2.12 3.71 4.89
C ALA A 117 -3.34 4.64 4.71
N ILE A 118 -4.56 4.14 4.95
CA ILE A 118 -5.78 4.95 5.00
C ILE A 118 -5.70 6.01 6.10
N TYR A 119 -5.20 5.67 7.30
CA TYR A 119 -5.02 6.66 8.36
C TYR A 119 -4.10 7.81 7.93
N TRP A 120 -2.97 7.49 7.30
CA TRP A 120 -2.06 8.53 6.82
C TRP A 120 -2.71 9.38 5.72
N GLY A 121 -3.28 8.75 4.69
CA GLY A 121 -3.85 9.48 3.58
C GLY A 121 -5.12 10.23 3.96
N ALA A 122 -6.17 9.51 4.32
CA ALA A 122 -7.53 10.05 4.47
C ALA A 122 -7.84 10.67 5.85
N SER A 123 -6.84 10.76 6.74
CA SER A 123 -6.98 11.49 8.00
C SER A 123 -5.82 12.46 8.19
N PHE A 124 -4.59 11.96 8.34
CA PHE A 124 -3.47 12.81 8.70
C PHE A 124 -3.16 13.87 7.63
N PHE A 125 -2.92 13.47 6.38
CA PHE A 125 -2.58 14.42 5.31
C PHE A 125 -3.78 15.21 4.81
N THR A 126 -4.98 14.61 4.81
CA THR A 126 -6.22 15.33 4.49
C THR A 126 -6.55 16.46 5.46
N GLU A 127 -6.53 16.20 6.77
CA GLU A 127 -6.80 17.28 7.74
C GLU A 127 -5.63 18.28 7.81
N GLN A 128 -4.42 17.85 7.48
CA GLN A 128 -3.26 18.75 7.36
C GLN A 128 -3.47 19.78 6.24
N ASP A 129 -4.03 19.41 5.09
CA ASP A 129 -4.31 20.37 4.03
C ASP A 129 -5.29 21.46 4.49
N GLY A 130 -6.26 21.10 5.35
CA GLY A 130 -7.15 22.04 6.01
C GLY A 130 -6.42 23.16 6.76
N THR A 131 -5.31 22.87 7.44
CA THR A 131 -4.50 23.92 8.08
C THR A 131 -3.59 24.65 7.09
N TRP A 132 -3.17 24.02 6.00
CA TRP A 132 -2.36 24.67 4.97
C TRP A 132 -3.17 25.71 4.19
N HIS A 133 -4.46 25.43 3.94
CA HIS A 133 -5.41 26.39 3.37
C HIS A 133 -5.57 27.68 4.18
N MET A 134 -5.31 27.64 5.49
CA MET A 134 -5.33 28.82 6.36
C MET A 134 -3.98 29.57 6.39
N THR A 135 -2.96 29.01 5.75
CA THR A 135 -1.58 29.53 5.76
C THR A 135 -1.23 30.28 4.48
N VAL A 136 -1.74 29.84 3.33
CA VAL A 136 -1.39 30.41 2.03
C VAL A 136 -2.61 30.86 1.24
N ILE A 137 -2.43 31.90 0.43
CA ILE A 137 -3.32 32.19 -0.71
C ILE A 137 -2.68 31.46 -1.89
N ARG A 138 -3.40 30.46 -2.41
CA ARG A 138 -2.81 29.45 -3.28
C ARG A 138 -2.41 30.04 -4.64
N ASP A 139 -1.14 29.88 -5.01
CA ASP A 139 -0.64 30.24 -6.35
C ASP A 139 -1.09 29.22 -7.42
N THR A 140 -1.25 27.95 -7.02
CA THR A 140 -1.61 26.82 -7.87
C THR A 140 -2.31 25.73 -7.04
N ASP A 141 -2.84 24.72 -7.72
CA ASP A 141 -3.31 23.47 -7.16
C ASP A 141 -2.22 22.48 -6.77
N PHE A 142 -0.96 22.73 -7.11
CA PHE A 142 0.17 21.97 -6.59
C PHE A 142 0.78 22.66 -5.37
N THR A 143 0.06 22.70 -4.24
CA THR A 143 0.64 23.13 -2.96
C THR A 143 1.49 21.99 -2.35
N PRO A 144 2.39 22.29 -1.40
CA PRO A 144 3.08 21.27 -0.61
C PRO A 144 2.13 20.19 -0.06
N SER A 145 1.03 20.62 0.57
CA SER A 145 0.00 19.72 1.12
C SER A 145 -0.67 18.88 0.03
N HIS A 146 -1.03 19.47 -1.12
CA HIS A 146 -1.69 18.74 -2.21
C HIS A 146 -0.80 17.68 -2.85
N ILE A 147 0.49 17.97 -3.03
CA ILE A 147 1.46 17.00 -3.55
C ILE A 147 1.47 15.76 -2.64
N ILE A 148 1.62 15.97 -1.33
CA ILE A 148 1.68 14.90 -0.35
C ILE A 148 0.32 14.20 -0.15
N GLU A 149 -0.79 14.93 -0.12
CA GLU A 149 -2.12 14.34 0.07
C GLU A 149 -2.54 13.56 -1.19
N PHE A 150 -2.81 14.27 -2.28
CA PHE A 150 -3.49 13.75 -3.46
C PHE A 150 -2.58 12.93 -4.36
N TYR A 151 -1.31 13.31 -4.46
CA TYR A 151 -0.39 12.71 -5.43
C TYR A 151 0.62 11.74 -4.80
N MET A 152 0.63 11.63 -3.46
CA MET A 152 1.46 10.65 -2.76
C MET A 152 0.64 9.72 -1.86
N SER A 153 -0.04 10.27 -0.85
CA SER A 153 -0.68 9.45 0.18
C SER A 153 -1.87 8.65 -0.35
N TYR A 154 -2.68 9.28 -1.22
CA TYR A 154 -3.82 8.65 -1.87
C TYR A 154 -3.42 7.53 -2.83
N PRO A 155 -2.48 7.75 -3.76
CA PRO A 155 -1.93 6.68 -4.59
C PRO A 155 -1.32 5.54 -3.78
N ILE A 156 -0.55 5.82 -2.72
CA ILE A 156 0.08 4.77 -1.91
C ILE A 156 -0.97 3.85 -1.27
N TYR A 157 -1.98 4.38 -0.58
CA TYR A 157 -2.99 3.47 0.00
C TYR A 157 -3.83 2.78 -1.07
N SER A 158 -4.02 3.41 -2.24
CA SER A 158 -4.71 2.80 -3.38
C SER A 158 -3.93 1.60 -3.94
N VAL A 159 -2.61 1.74 -4.08
CA VAL A 159 -1.71 0.63 -4.49
C VAL A 159 -1.75 -0.51 -3.47
N ILE A 160 -1.75 -0.20 -2.17
CA ILE A 160 -1.86 -1.22 -1.12
C ILE A 160 -3.24 -1.91 -1.16
N ALA A 161 -4.33 -1.18 -1.43
CA ALA A 161 -5.67 -1.74 -1.60
C ALA A 161 -5.72 -2.74 -2.76
N VAL A 162 -5.15 -2.36 -3.91
CA VAL A 162 -5.00 -3.24 -5.09
C VAL A 162 -4.14 -4.45 -4.74
N GLY A 163 -3.06 -4.26 -3.98
CA GLY A 163 -2.19 -5.34 -3.48
C GLY A 163 -2.93 -6.39 -2.66
N GLY A 164 -3.68 -5.95 -1.63
CA GLY A 164 -4.51 -6.83 -0.80
C GLY A 164 -5.58 -7.56 -1.63
N PHE A 165 -6.30 -6.84 -2.48
CA PHE A 165 -7.28 -7.42 -3.39
C PHE A 165 -6.67 -8.51 -4.29
N PHE A 166 -5.55 -8.21 -4.95
CA PHE A 166 -4.88 -9.17 -5.83
C PHE A 166 -4.32 -10.35 -5.03
N TYR A 167 -3.80 -10.15 -3.82
CA TYR A 167 -3.38 -11.24 -2.96
C TYR A 167 -4.54 -12.19 -2.70
N ALA A 168 -5.67 -11.68 -2.17
CA ALA A 168 -6.85 -12.48 -1.89
C ALA A 168 -7.32 -13.23 -3.15
N LYS A 169 -7.44 -12.51 -4.27
CA LYS A 169 -7.91 -13.03 -5.57
C LYS A 169 -7.09 -14.20 -6.11
N THR A 170 -5.83 -14.32 -5.72
CA THR A 170 -4.88 -15.27 -6.33
C THR A 170 -4.34 -16.31 -5.35
N ARG A 171 -4.62 -16.15 -4.05
CA ARG A 171 -4.15 -17.06 -2.97
C ARG A 171 -5.29 -17.75 -2.22
N LEU A 172 -6.50 -17.20 -2.24
CA LEU A 172 -7.64 -17.71 -1.48
C LEU A 172 -8.75 -18.21 -2.41
N PRO A 173 -9.28 -19.44 -2.20
CA PRO A 173 -10.22 -20.06 -3.12
C PRO A 173 -11.55 -19.30 -3.22
N TYR A 174 -12.03 -18.74 -2.11
CA TYR A 174 -13.26 -17.93 -2.08
C TYR A 174 -13.16 -16.71 -3.00
N PHE A 175 -12.09 -15.93 -2.87
CA PHE A 175 -11.90 -14.72 -3.67
C PHE A 175 -11.46 -15.02 -5.11
N ALA A 176 -10.82 -16.17 -5.36
CA ALA A 176 -10.41 -16.58 -6.69
C ALA A 176 -11.60 -16.80 -7.65
N LYS A 177 -12.69 -17.41 -7.15
CA LYS A 177 -13.89 -17.69 -7.94
C LYS A 177 -14.93 -16.58 -7.77
N GLY A 178 -14.94 -15.62 -8.72
CA GLY A 178 -15.83 -14.45 -8.67
C GLY A 178 -15.18 -13.24 -8.00
N TYR A 179 -15.94 -12.19 -7.74
CA TYR A 179 -15.43 -10.95 -7.16
C TYR A 179 -16.27 -10.59 -5.94
N SER A 180 -15.62 -10.46 -4.78
CA SER A 180 -16.28 -9.91 -3.59
C SER A 180 -16.65 -8.47 -3.88
N VAL A 181 -17.95 -8.14 -3.83
CA VAL A 181 -18.45 -6.78 -4.06
C VAL A 181 -17.82 -5.81 -3.06
N ALA A 182 -17.75 -6.20 -1.77
CA ALA A 182 -17.11 -5.39 -0.75
C ALA A 182 -15.64 -5.10 -1.08
N TYR A 183 -14.89 -6.12 -1.52
CA TYR A 183 -13.47 -5.93 -1.81
C TYR A 183 -13.23 -5.16 -3.11
N LEU A 184 -14.12 -5.31 -4.09
CA LEU A 184 -14.08 -4.52 -5.32
C LEU A 184 -14.29 -3.02 -5.01
N ILE A 185 -15.24 -2.70 -4.11
CA ILE A 185 -15.46 -1.33 -3.62
C ILE A 185 -14.22 -0.81 -2.89
N VAL A 186 -13.59 -1.62 -2.03
CA VAL A 186 -12.35 -1.21 -1.32
C VAL A 186 -11.19 -0.94 -2.29
N ALA A 187 -11.02 -1.76 -3.33
CA ALA A 187 -9.91 -1.63 -4.27
C ALA A 187 -10.12 -0.54 -5.34
N ILE A 188 -11.37 -0.24 -5.71
CA ILE A 188 -11.69 0.69 -6.79
C ILE A 188 -12.29 2.01 -6.29
N GLY A 189 -12.93 2.02 -5.11
CA GLY A 189 -13.41 3.21 -4.42
C GLY A 189 -12.39 4.34 -4.33
N PRO A 190 -11.10 4.07 -4.07
CA PRO A 190 -10.05 5.09 -4.09
C PRO A 190 -9.90 5.89 -5.38
N PHE A 191 -10.36 5.38 -6.53
CA PHE A 191 -10.30 6.11 -7.81
C PHE A 191 -11.54 6.99 -8.05
N MET A 192 -12.39 7.15 -7.04
CA MET A 192 -13.59 7.98 -7.08
C MET A 192 -13.56 9.11 -6.04
N ILE A 193 -12.39 9.39 -5.47
CA ILE A 193 -12.10 10.48 -4.52
C ILE A 193 -10.94 11.31 -5.07
#